data_AF-D7A5J7-F1
#
_entry.id   AF-D7A5J7-F1
#
_cell.length_a   1.000
_cell.length_b   1.000
_cell.length_c   1.000
_cell.angle_alpha   90.00
_cell.angle_beta   90.00
_cell.angle_gamma   90.00
#
_symmetry.space_group_name_H-M   'P 1'
#
loop_
_entity.id
_entity.type
_entity.pdbx_description
1 polymer ?
#
loop_
_entity_poly.entity_id
_entity_poly.type
_entity_poly.pdbx_seq_one_letter_code
_entity_poly.pdbx_strand_id
1 'polypeptide(L)'
;MRLLKGAVVIYVLACVISLLLILATVRSWFGLEPDPFVAIYAVTLSLPWVLLMPDLELFGAFNGVAALMLGMLVNLALLLGLVHLLGLRGRSGA
;
A
#
# COMPACT_ATOMS: atom_id res chain seq x y z
N MET A 1 16.54 -14.11 -5.07
CA MET A 1 15.79 -13.22 -6.00
C MET A 1 14.33 -13.62 -6.26
N ARG A 2 13.99 -14.90 -6.52
CA ARG A 2 12.60 -15.31 -6.84
C ARG A 2 11.59 -14.97 -5.73
N LEU A 3 11.96 -15.20 -4.47
CA LEU A 3 11.13 -14.88 -3.30
C LEU A 3 10.84 -13.37 -3.17
N LEU A 4 11.88 -12.53 -3.34
CA LEU A 4 11.76 -11.08 -3.31
C LEU A 4 10.86 -10.53 -4.42
N LYS A 5 11.00 -11.04 -5.65
CA LYS A 5 10.10 -10.68 -6.75
C LYS A 5 8.65 -11.11 -6.47
N GLY A 6 8.47 -12.30 -5.90
CA GLY A 6 7.15 -12.77 -5.45
C GLY A 6 6.53 -11.85 -4.39
N ALA A 7 7.32 -11.42 -3.40
CA ALA A 7 6.86 -10.48 -2.37
C ALA A 7 6.42 -9.13 -2.96
N VAL A 8 7.14 -8.60 -3.95
CA VAL A 8 6.73 -7.37 -4.66
C VAL A 8 5.39 -7.55 -5.36
N VAL A 9 5.21 -8.67 -6.08
CA VAL A 9 3.94 -8.95 -6.79
C VAL A 9 2.79 -9.09 -5.80
N ILE A 10 2.97 -9.85 -4.72
CA ILE A 10 1.97 -10.03 -3.67
C ILE A 10 1.60 -8.67 -3.05
N TYR A 11 2.60 -7.83 -2.77
CA TYR A 11 2.38 -6.50 -2.20
C TYR A 11 1.57 -5.60 -3.14
N VAL A 12 1.93 -5.56 -4.44
CA VAL A 12 1.20 -4.78 -5.44
C VAL A 12 -0.26 -5.26 -5.56
N LEU A 13 -0.48 -6.58 -5.61
CA LEU A 13 -1.82 -7.15 -5.64
C LEU A 13 -2.63 -6.77 -4.39
N ALA A 14 -2.03 -6.86 -3.20
CA ALA A 14 -2.68 -6.46 -1.96
C ALA A 14 -3.07 -4.97 -1.97
N CYS A 15 -2.20 -4.09 -2.47
CA CYS A 15 -2.50 -2.65 -2.61
C CYS A 15 -3.67 -2.40 -3.57
N VAL A 16 -3.65 -3.04 -4.75
CA VAL A 16 -4.72 -2.88 -5.75
C VAL A 16 -6.05 -3.39 -5.20
N ILE A 17 -6.06 -4.58 -4.59
CA ILE A 17 -7.28 -5.15 -3.98
C ILE A 17 -7.80 -4.22 -2.88
N SER A 18 -6.93 -3.73 -2.01
CA SER A 18 -7.33 -2.81 -0.93
C SER A 18 -7.94 -1.51 -1.47
N LEU A 19 -7.35 -0.91 -2.51
CA LEU A 19 -7.90 0.30 -3.13
C LEU A 19 -9.23 0.04 -3.85
N LEU A 20 -9.36 -1.11 -4.51
CA LEU A 20 -10.62 -1.51 -5.15
C LEU A 20 -11.74 -1.71 -4.12
N LEU A 21 -11.43 -2.28 -2.96
CA LEU A 21 -12.40 -2.43 -1.87
C LEU A 21 -12.84 -1.06 -1.31
N ILE A 22 -11.92 -0.11 -1.15
CA ILE A 22 -12.25 1.27 -0.76
C ILE A 22 -13.16 1.92 -1.80
N LEU A 23 -12.84 1.80 -3.10
CA LEU A 23 -13.67 2.34 -4.17
C LEU A 23 -15.07 1.70 -4.22
N ALA A 24 -15.14 0.39 -4.02
CA ALA A 24 -16.40 -0.35 -4.03
C ALA A 24 -17.34 0.07 -2.88
N THR A 25 -16.79 0.26 -1.67
CA THR A 25 -17.53 0.72 -0.49
C THR A 25 -18.00 2.17 -0.63
N VAL A 26 -17.15 3.07 -1.15
CA VAL A 26 -17.52 4.49 -1.34
C VAL A 26 -18.63 4.67 -2.37
N ARG A 27 -18.65 3.87 -3.44
CA ARG A 27 -19.70 3.92 -4.47
C ARG A 27 -20.92 3.05 -4.17
N SER A 28 -20.94 2.35 -3.04
CA SER A 28 -21.93 1.31 -2.73
C SER A 28 -22.15 0.34 -3.91
N TRP A 29 -21.08 0.04 -4.64
CA TRP A 29 -21.10 -1.04 -5.62
C TRP A 29 -21.42 -2.31 -4.83
N PHE A 30 -22.51 -3.00 -5.21
CA PHE A 30 -23.11 -4.14 -4.48
C PHE A 30 -24.11 -3.84 -3.36
N GLY A 31 -24.55 -2.58 -3.16
CA GLY A 31 -25.51 -2.27 -2.09
C GLY A 31 -24.93 -2.43 -0.68
N LEU A 32 -23.60 -2.49 -0.59
CA LEU A 32 -22.86 -2.50 0.65
C LEU A 32 -22.88 -1.07 1.24
N GLU A 33 -23.22 -0.98 2.52
CA GLU A 33 -23.02 0.25 3.29
C GLU A 33 -21.52 0.57 3.37
N PRO A 34 -21.15 1.87 3.43
CA PRO A 34 -19.77 2.26 3.61
C PRO A 34 -19.19 1.67 4.90
N ASP A 35 -18.37 0.63 4.77
CA ASP A 35 -17.72 -0.02 5.91
C ASP A 35 -16.33 0.58 6.16
N PRO A 36 -16.11 1.26 7.30
CA PRO A 36 -14.81 1.84 7.65
C PRO A 36 -13.71 0.79 7.87
N PHE A 37 -14.05 -0.47 8.16
CA PHE A 37 -13.05 -1.53 8.40
C PHE A 37 -12.23 -1.88 7.15
N VAL A 38 -12.76 -1.61 5.95
CA VAL A 38 -12.03 -1.83 4.69
C VAL A 38 -10.78 -0.96 4.58
N ALA A 39 -10.78 0.22 5.21
CA ALA A 39 -9.61 1.10 5.22
C ALA A 39 -8.44 0.54 6.02
N ILE A 40 -8.67 -0.42 6.94
CA ILE A 40 -7.62 -1.04 7.76
C ILE A 40 -6.57 -1.73 6.88
N TYR A 41 -6.99 -2.36 5.78
CA TYR A 41 -6.05 -2.98 4.85
C TYR A 41 -5.11 -1.95 4.23
N ALA A 42 -5.66 -0.80 3.83
CA ALA A 42 -4.88 0.26 3.22
C ALA A 42 -3.94 0.94 4.23
N VAL A 43 -4.43 1.16 5.46
CA VAL A 43 -3.62 1.67 6.57
C VAL A 43 -2.47 0.72 6.86
N THR A 44 -2.74 -0.58 6.98
CA THR A 44 -1.71 -1.58 7.29
C THR A 44 -0.65 -1.65 6.19
N LEU A 45 -1.07 -1.61 4.92
CA LEU A 45 -0.15 -1.65 3.78
C LEU A 45 0.68 -0.37 3.61
N SER A 46 0.24 0.75 4.18
CA SER A 46 0.94 2.04 4.17
C SER A 46 1.69 2.34 5.46
N LEU A 47 1.70 1.42 6.44
CA LEU A 47 2.62 1.52 7.58
C LEU A 47 4.08 1.52 7.09
N PRO A 48 5.00 2.23 7.76
CA PRO A 48 4.79 2.97 9.01
C PRO A 48 4.29 4.41 8.81
N TRP A 49 4.12 4.87 7.56
CA TRP A 49 3.92 6.29 7.24
C TRP A 49 2.67 6.89 7.87
N VAL A 50 1.62 6.08 8.05
CA VAL A 50 0.39 6.51 8.74
C VAL A 50 0.67 6.92 10.20
N LEU A 51 1.64 6.29 10.87
CA LEU A 51 2.00 6.64 12.25
C LEU A 51 2.64 8.03 12.34
N LEU A 52 3.22 8.53 11.25
CA LEU A 52 3.79 9.88 11.16
C LEU A 52 2.73 10.94 10.85
N MET A 53 1.50 10.51 10.53
CA MET A 53 0.41 11.39 10.13
C MET A 53 -0.84 11.09 11.00
N PRO A 54 -0.78 11.37 12.32
CA PRO A 54 -1.88 11.06 13.24
C PRO A 54 -3.17 11.83 12.89
N ASP A 55 -3.04 12.98 12.25
CA ASP A 55 -4.14 13.88 11.90
C ASP A 55 -4.79 13.57 10.54
N LEU A 56 -4.69 12.32 10.04
CA LEU A 56 -5.21 11.95 8.72
C LEU A 56 -6.72 12.25 8.56
N GLU A 57 -7.49 12.16 9.64
CA GLU A 57 -8.93 12.44 9.67
C GLU A 57 -9.25 13.93 9.46
N LEU A 58 -8.37 14.84 9.89
CA LEU A 58 -8.56 16.30 9.77
C LEU A 58 -8.49 16.79 8.32
N PHE A 59 -7.81 16.04 7.44
CA PHE A 59 -7.68 16.41 6.04
C PHE A 59 -8.88 16.00 5.17
N GLY A 60 -9.83 15.23 5.72
CA GLY A 60 -10.99 14.72 4.99
C GLY A 60 -10.68 13.47 4.15
N ALA A 61 -11.74 12.76 3.76
CA ALA A 61 -11.65 11.41 3.18
C ALA A 61 -10.75 11.31 1.93
N PHE A 62 -10.80 12.30 1.04
CA PHE A 62 -10.01 12.29 -0.19
C PHE A 62 -8.50 12.40 0.08
N ASN A 63 -8.11 13.30 0.99
CA ASN A 63 -6.72 13.49 1.37
C ASN A 63 -6.18 12.29 2.17
N GLY A 64 -7.03 11.66 3.00
CA GLY A 64 -6.70 10.41 3.68
C GLY A 64 -6.35 9.30 2.68
N VAL A 65 -7.19 9.07 1.66
CA VAL A 65 -6.90 8.08 0.61
C VAL A 65 -5.63 8.42 -0.16
N ALA A 66 -5.41 9.69 -0.51
CA ALA A 66 -4.19 10.12 -1.18
C ALA A 66 -2.93 9.88 -0.34
N ALA A 67 -2.98 10.16 0.96
CA ALA A 67 -1.88 9.90 1.90
C ALA A 67 -1.58 8.40 2.02
N LEU A 68 -2.62 7.55 2.10
CA LEU A 68 -2.48 6.09 2.11
C LEU A 68 -1.84 5.57 0.82
N MET A 69 -2.31 6.05 -0.34
CA MET A 69 -1.71 5.71 -1.64
C MET A 69 -0.23 6.11 -1.70
N LEU A 70 0.11 7.30 -1.20
CA LEU A 70 1.49 7.77 -1.18
C LEU A 70 2.36 6.90 -0.27
N GLY A 71 1.87 6.53 0.92
CA GLY A 71 2.55 5.60 1.81
C GLY A 71 2.80 4.22 1.18
N MET A 72 1.81 3.68 0.45
CA MET A 72 1.97 2.42 -0.30
C MET A 72 3.02 2.54 -1.42
N LEU A 73 3.02 3.67 -2.14
CA LEU A 73 4.00 3.93 -3.20
C LEU A 73 5.42 4.04 -2.65
N VAL A 74 5.60 4.68 -1.49
CA VAL A 74 6.90 4.74 -0.81
C VAL A 74 7.36 3.34 -0.39
N ASN A 75 6.47 2.53 0.17
CA ASN A 75 6.79 1.14 0.52
C ASN A 75 7.17 0.30 -0.71
N LEU A 76 6.45 0.46 -1.82
CA LEU A 76 6.80 -0.19 -3.08
C LEU A 76 8.17 0.27 -3.60
N ALA A 77 8.46 1.57 -3.55
CA ALA A 77 9.76 2.10 -3.97
C ALA A 77 10.91 1.55 -3.12
N LEU A 78 10.72 1.42 -1.80
CA LEU A 78 11.69 0.80 -0.90
C LEU A 78 11.91 -0.68 -1.22
N LEU A 79 10.84 -1.43 -1.46
CA LEU A 79 10.90 -2.84 -1.88
C LEU A 79 11.66 -3.00 -3.20
N LEU A 80 11.36 -2.17 -4.20
CA LEU A 80 12.07 -2.16 -5.48
C LEU A 80 13.54 -1.77 -5.32
N GLY A 81 13.83 -0.77 -4.48
CA GLY A 81 15.19 -0.36 -4.13
C GLY A 81 15.99 -1.48 -3.48
N LEU A 82 15.40 -2.21 -2.53
CA LEU A 82 16.00 -3.39 -1.91
C LEU A 82 16.27 -4.51 -2.92
N VAL A 83 15.31 -4.78 -3.81
CA VAL A 83 15.51 -5.76 -4.89
C VAL A 83 16.66 -5.36 -5.80
N HIS A 84 16.77 -4.08 -6.14
CA HIS A 84 17.84 -3.55 -6.98
C HIS A 84 19.20 -3.66 -6.30
N LEU A 85 19.32 -3.19 -5.05
CA LEU A 85 20.56 -3.24 -4.26
C LEU A 85 21.05 -4.67 -4.01
N LEU A 86 20.15 -5.58 -3.64
CA LEU A 86 20.49 -6.99 -3.42
C LEU A 86 20.82 -7.71 -4.74
N GLY A 87 20.18 -7.33 -5.85
CA GLY A 87 20.49 -7.84 -7.17
C GLY A 87 21.87 -7.41 -7.68
N LEU A 88 22.29 -6.17 -7.38
CA LEU A 88 23.62 -5.66 -7.68
C LEU A 88 24.70 -6.38 -6.84
N ARG A 89 24.45 -6.54 -5.54
CA ARG A 89 25.40 -7.21 -4.62
C ARG A 89 25.61 -8.69 -4.95
N GLY A 90 24.59 -9.38 -5.47
CA GLY A 90 24.71 -10.75 -5.96
C GLY A 90 25.54 -10.92 -7.23
N ARG A 91 25.80 -9.84 -7.99
CA ARG A 91 26.67 -9.87 -9.20
C ARG A 91 28.13 -9.49 -8.92
N SER A 92 28.40 -8.76 -7.83
CA SER A 92 29.78 -8.38 -7.44
C SER A 92 30.47 -9.39 -6.52
N GLY A 93 29.75 -10.39 -6.00
CA GLY A 93 30.31 -11.46 -5.15
C GLY A 93 30.48 -12.81 -5.85
N ALA A 94 30.30 -12.88 -7.16
CA ALA A 94 30.52 -14.04 -8.03
C ALA A 94 31.63 -13.72 -9.03
#